data_AF-A0A660X431-F1
#
_entry.id   AF-A0A660X431-F1
#
_cell.length_a   1.000
_cell.length_b   1.000
_cell.length_c   1.000
_cell.angle_alpha   90.00
_cell.angle_beta   90.00
_cell.angle_gamma   90.00
#
_symmetry.space_group_name_H-M   'P 1'
#
loop_
_entity.id
_entity.type
_entity.pdbx_description
1 polymer ?
#
loop_
_entity_poly.entity_id
_entity_poly.type
_entity_poly.pdbx_seq_one_letter_code
_entity_poly.pdbx_strand_id
1 'polypeptide(L)'
;MYMRKKYCLIVLVILVFVATVSASVTRVAFSKPGYMIKIPTSSVYPTPYIFRTGFSTEIFRLIDSLSVSKAVYFDADLTNTFKLGLTSIQGVSGSPPVEFGIHVQKKFFIYNNVSFTAGVHDFVFQQGNSKMDLDTKTISLFGVISNEKVYEYYSFNSYIGFGTGAFAKVYTDTTKKKSRTGIFAGFLLRTAAMKERGGLDILAEYDGNGINVAVRIPLSTDYKLNIGITHLENLPEFGEKYKYNSPGIIFGVDFVVPRMSKSEIRTRVVKGAPGEEVRKALSIEEYYAEKLDSTIKAADLEIARLRDSLRLYENQIKFLTSQVTYLRQKVGVLEDSVRTIKLAKYALERNTNIALRHLSRSLKFFYEGDYIGALKEVEAAIELNPNLALAYARRGSIYYKLGDIERATLNWNLALKLDPDYEDVRNILKAMREYRLRSVRELKKE
;
A
#
# COMPACT_ATOMS: atom_id res chain seq x y z
N MET A 1 -14.67 10.99 27.45
CA MET A 1 -14.08 11.92 28.45
C MET A 1 -12.58 12.23 28.24
N TYR A 2 -11.84 11.40 27.49
CA TYR A 2 -10.38 11.59 27.26
C TYR A 2 -10.02 12.63 26.17
N MET A 3 -10.92 12.88 25.22
CA MET A 3 -10.73 13.85 24.11
C MET A 3 -10.83 15.32 24.57
N ARG A 4 -11.63 15.63 25.60
CA ARG A 4 -11.85 17.00 26.10
C ARG A 4 -10.62 17.60 26.82
N LYS A 5 -9.74 16.77 27.40
CA LYS A 5 -8.52 17.21 28.08
C LYS A 5 -7.43 17.69 27.11
N LYS A 6 -7.37 17.16 25.88
CA LYS A 6 -6.38 17.58 24.86
C LYS A 6 -6.67 18.95 24.28
N TYR A 7 -7.94 19.26 24.02
CA TYR A 7 -8.34 20.60 23.57
C TYR A 7 -8.15 21.65 24.67
N CYS A 8 -8.37 21.30 25.94
CA CYS A 8 -8.12 22.22 27.04
C CYS A 8 -6.62 22.56 27.20
N LEU A 9 -5.72 21.59 26.99
CA LEU A 9 -4.27 21.83 27.02
C LEU A 9 -3.79 22.66 25.81
N ILE A 10 -4.32 22.39 24.62
CA ILE A 10 -4.02 23.16 23.39
C ILE A 10 -4.57 24.59 23.51
N VAL A 11 -5.77 24.76 24.05
CA VAL A 11 -6.38 26.08 24.29
C VAL A 11 -5.66 26.83 25.40
N LEU A 12 -5.18 26.17 26.47
CA LEU A 12 -4.39 26.78 27.54
C LEU A 12 -3.02 27.27 27.03
N VAL A 13 -2.37 26.50 26.13
CA VAL A 13 -1.11 26.91 25.48
C VAL A 13 -1.32 28.09 24.52
N ILE A 14 -2.51 28.19 23.89
CA ILE A 14 -2.90 29.33 23.05
C ILE A 14 -3.33 30.55 23.91
N LEU A 15 -3.88 30.36 25.11
CA LEU A 15 -4.35 31.43 25.99
C LEU A 15 -3.25 32.08 26.84
N VAL A 16 -2.13 31.39 27.08
CA VAL A 16 -0.92 32.00 27.67
C VAL A 16 -0.21 32.95 26.68
N PHE A 17 -0.73 33.08 25.46
CA PHE A 17 -0.10 33.83 24.37
C PHE A 17 -0.48 35.32 24.28
N VAL A 18 -1.32 35.83 25.20
CA VAL A 18 -1.77 37.24 25.24
C VAL A 18 -1.66 37.81 26.65
N ALA A 19 -0.49 38.34 27.00
CA ALA A 19 -0.32 39.36 28.03
C ALA A 19 1.02 40.08 27.81
N THR A 20 0.97 41.40 27.69
CA THR A 20 2.13 42.29 27.49
C THR A 20 2.81 42.65 28.81
N VAL A 21 4.14 42.79 28.84
CA VAL A 21 4.90 44.08 28.88
C VAL A 21 6.41 43.81 29.11
N SER A 22 7.23 44.64 28.44
CA SER A 22 8.63 45.06 28.68
C SER A 22 9.81 44.11 28.45
N ALA A 23 10.32 44.07 27.22
CA ALA A 23 11.66 44.55 26.78
C ALA A 23 12.15 43.88 25.48
N SER A 24 12.95 44.61 24.69
CA SER A 24 13.04 44.48 23.23
C SER A 24 14.20 43.63 22.69
N VAL A 25 13.86 42.56 21.95
CA VAL A 25 14.81 41.71 21.20
C VAL A 25 14.46 41.77 19.72
N THR A 26 15.46 42.00 18.87
CA THR A 26 15.29 42.12 17.41
C THR A 26 15.57 40.82 16.66
N ARG A 27 16.16 39.82 17.32
CA ARG A 27 16.55 38.55 16.71
C ARG A 27 16.23 37.39 17.64
N VAL A 28 15.49 36.43 17.09
CA VAL A 28 15.05 35.23 17.82
C VAL A 28 15.97 34.07 17.44
N ALA A 29 16.37 33.28 18.43
CA ALA A 29 17.04 32.00 18.20
C ALA A 29 16.34 31.15 17.11
N PHE A 30 17.09 30.38 16.34
CA PHE A 30 16.62 29.54 15.23
C PHE A 30 15.89 30.24 14.08
N SER A 31 15.89 31.57 14.02
CA SER A 31 15.28 32.29 12.89
C SER A 31 16.18 32.35 11.66
N LYS A 32 17.49 32.17 11.78
CA LYS A 32 18.43 32.36 10.66
C LYS A 32 18.62 31.10 9.81
N PRO A 33 19.08 31.25 8.55
CA PRO A 33 19.37 30.10 7.70
C PRO A 33 20.42 29.18 8.32
N GLY A 34 20.11 27.87 8.35
CA GLY A 34 21.01 26.86 8.90
C GLY A 34 20.64 26.30 10.27
N TYR A 35 21.47 25.39 10.77
CA TYR A 35 21.10 24.52 11.89
C TYR A 35 21.52 25.00 13.28
N MET A 36 22.25 26.11 13.35
CA MET A 36 22.68 26.67 14.63
C MET A 36 21.60 27.61 15.21
N ILE A 37 21.85 28.13 16.41
CA ILE A 37 20.87 28.90 17.18
C ILE A 37 20.85 30.35 16.69
N LYS A 38 21.99 31.05 16.69
CA LYS A 38 22.10 32.45 16.21
C LYS A 38 23.20 32.65 15.19
N ILE A 39 24.18 31.75 15.10
CA ILE A 39 25.32 31.87 14.18
C ILE A 39 25.00 31.33 12.77
N PRO A 40 25.61 31.88 11.71
CA PRO A 40 25.52 31.31 10.37
C PRO A 40 26.23 29.97 10.28
N THR A 41 25.86 29.17 9.28
CA THR A 41 26.44 27.84 9.06
C THR A 41 26.92 27.65 7.63
N SER A 42 27.94 26.81 7.49
CA SER A 42 28.34 26.20 6.21
C SER A 42 28.06 24.70 6.28
N SER A 43 28.06 24.02 5.14
CA SER A 43 27.93 22.56 5.10
C SER A 43 28.78 22.02 3.98
N VAL A 44 29.32 20.82 4.14
CA VAL A 44 30.04 20.14 3.06
C VAL A 44 29.01 19.62 2.06
N TYR A 45 28.02 18.89 2.56
CA TYR A 45 26.99 18.28 1.74
C TYR A 45 25.84 19.26 1.43
N PRO A 46 25.16 19.10 0.27
CA PRO A 46 23.88 19.76 0.03
C PRO A 46 22.90 19.43 1.16
N THR A 47 22.04 20.37 1.54
CA THR A 47 21.01 20.03 2.53
C THR A 47 20.08 18.95 1.96
N PRO A 48 19.62 18.00 2.80
CA PRO A 48 18.71 16.96 2.37
C PRO A 48 17.28 17.49 2.17
N TYR A 49 17.09 18.80 2.10
CA TYR A 49 15.79 19.46 1.98
C TYR A 49 15.74 20.50 0.85
N ILE A 50 14.55 20.67 0.27
CA ILE A 50 14.26 21.73 -0.70
C ILE A 50 14.27 23.05 0.05
N PHE A 51 13.49 23.11 1.12
CA PHE A 51 13.42 24.22 2.04
C PHE A 51 13.08 23.74 3.46
N ARG A 52 13.32 24.61 4.42
CA ARG A 52 12.88 24.51 5.81
C ARG A 52 12.12 25.77 6.17
N THR A 53 11.10 25.62 7.00
CA THR A 53 10.34 26.72 7.58
C THR A 53 10.06 26.42 9.04
N GLY A 54 9.75 27.42 9.85
CA GLY A 54 9.52 27.18 11.26
C GLY A 54 9.05 28.40 12.03
N PHE A 55 8.61 28.11 13.26
CA PHE A 55 8.31 29.10 14.26
C PHE A 55 9.35 29.00 15.38
N SER A 56 9.76 30.13 15.92
CA SER A 56 10.62 30.18 17.09
C SER A 56 10.18 31.28 18.03
N THR A 57 10.31 31.02 19.32
CA THR A 57 10.06 31.97 20.40
C THR A 57 11.22 31.98 21.37
N GLU A 58 11.52 33.16 21.89
CA GLU A 58 12.54 33.35 22.92
C GLU A 58 11.89 34.10 24.09
N ILE A 59 12.01 33.53 25.29
CA ILE A 59 11.36 33.99 26.52
C ILE A 59 12.45 34.41 27.50
N PHE A 60 12.44 35.67 27.96
CA PHE A 60 13.53 36.23 28.77
C PHE A 60 13.18 36.43 30.25
N ARG A 61 11.89 36.57 30.56
CA ARG A 61 11.40 36.85 31.91
C ARG A 61 10.04 36.18 32.12
N LEU A 62 9.92 35.41 33.20
CA LEU A 62 8.70 34.71 33.62
C LEU A 62 8.04 35.33 34.86
N ILE A 63 8.83 36.01 35.70
CA ILE A 63 8.38 36.60 36.97
C ILE A 63 8.00 38.06 36.71
N ASP A 64 6.82 38.50 37.16
CA ASP A 64 6.21 39.84 37.03
C ASP A 64 5.67 40.27 35.66
N SER A 65 6.38 40.05 34.55
CA SER A 65 5.85 40.36 33.21
C SER A 65 6.50 39.50 32.11
N LEU A 66 5.66 38.80 31.34
CA LEU A 66 6.12 37.87 30.30
C LEU A 66 6.67 38.66 29.10
N SER A 67 7.96 38.47 28.81
CA SER A 67 8.63 39.05 27.64
C SER A 67 8.97 37.97 26.62
N VAL A 68 8.27 37.99 25.48
CA VAL A 68 8.41 36.99 24.40
C VAL A 68 8.69 37.68 23.08
N SER A 69 9.71 37.21 22.38
CA SER A 69 9.90 37.51 20.96
C SER A 69 9.53 36.31 20.11
N LYS A 70 8.93 36.57 18.94
CA LYS A 70 8.39 35.52 18.06
C LYS A 70 8.97 35.70 16.67
N ALA A 71 9.27 34.60 16.00
CA ALA A 71 9.77 34.60 14.64
C ALA A 71 9.12 33.51 13.81
N VAL A 72 8.85 33.83 12.55
CA VAL A 72 8.63 32.88 11.47
C VAL A 72 9.82 32.99 10.54
N TYR A 73 10.35 31.87 10.09
CA TYR A 73 11.47 31.87 9.16
C TYR A 73 11.28 30.86 8.05
N PHE A 74 11.99 31.10 6.95
CA PHE A 74 12.09 30.23 5.79
C PHE A 74 13.53 30.22 5.31
N ASP A 75 14.11 29.05 5.02
CA ASP A 75 15.40 28.95 4.35
C ASP A 75 15.41 27.84 3.29
N ALA A 76 16.07 28.12 2.16
CA ALA A 76 16.15 27.21 1.03
C ALA A 76 17.52 27.28 0.36
N ASP A 77 18.03 26.12 -0.02
CA ASP A 77 19.21 25.99 -0.89
C ASP A 77 18.77 26.17 -2.35
N LEU A 78 18.96 27.37 -2.91
CA LEU A 78 18.62 27.67 -4.31
C LEU A 78 19.52 26.91 -5.29
N THR A 79 20.79 26.74 -4.93
CA THR A 79 21.76 25.90 -5.65
C THR A 79 22.63 25.16 -4.64
N ASN A 80 23.53 24.27 -5.09
CA ASN A 80 24.52 23.63 -4.21
C ASN A 80 25.46 24.63 -3.50
N THR A 81 25.51 25.87 -3.99
CA THR A 81 26.37 26.94 -3.45
C THR A 81 25.61 28.09 -2.81
N PHE A 82 24.32 28.27 -3.10
CA PHE A 82 23.61 29.49 -2.71
C PHE A 82 22.42 29.15 -1.83
N LYS A 83 22.35 29.81 -0.67
CA LYS A 83 21.23 29.70 0.26
C LYS A 83 20.60 31.07 0.47
N LEU A 84 19.28 31.09 0.42
CA LEU A 84 18.43 32.22 0.75
C LEU A 84 17.68 31.90 2.04
N GLY A 85 17.49 32.89 2.89
CA GLY A 85 16.44 32.81 3.89
C GLY A 85 15.77 34.13 4.18
N LEU A 86 14.58 34.01 4.72
CA LEU A 86 13.64 35.07 5.01
C LEU A 86 13.20 34.91 6.45
N THR A 87 13.07 36.02 7.16
CA THR A 87 12.62 36.03 8.55
C THR A 87 11.60 37.12 8.74
N SER A 88 10.50 36.80 9.42
CA SER A 88 9.57 37.78 9.95
C SER A 88 9.61 37.69 11.47
N ILE A 89 10.03 38.76 12.12
CA ILE A 89 10.20 38.81 13.57
C ILE A 89 9.22 39.84 14.12
N GLN A 90 8.44 39.39 15.10
CA GLN A 90 7.66 40.29 15.94
C GLN A 90 8.44 40.49 17.23
N GLY A 91 9.05 41.67 17.33
CA GLY A 91 9.78 42.10 18.51
C GLY A 91 8.85 42.44 19.68
N VAL A 92 9.44 42.65 20.84
CA VAL A 92 8.74 43.15 22.03
C VAL A 92 8.66 44.68 21.96
N SER A 93 7.64 45.28 22.58
CA SER A 93 7.37 46.72 22.63
C SER A 93 8.65 47.59 22.79
N GLY A 94 8.78 48.62 21.94
CA GLY A 94 9.98 49.47 21.79
C GLY A 94 10.85 49.16 20.55
N SER A 95 10.57 48.04 19.87
CA SER A 95 11.07 47.72 18.52
C SER A 95 10.02 48.03 17.45
N PRO A 96 10.39 48.11 16.17
CA PRO A 96 9.41 48.10 15.09
C PRO A 96 8.48 46.88 15.25
N PRO A 97 7.16 47.04 15.06
CA PRO A 97 6.18 46.01 15.36
C PRO A 97 6.39 44.72 14.54
N VAL A 98 6.96 44.84 13.33
CA VAL A 98 7.39 43.72 12.50
C VAL A 98 8.70 44.08 11.81
N GLU A 99 9.64 43.14 11.85
CA GLU A 99 10.91 43.20 11.12
C GLU A 99 10.96 42.08 10.08
N PHE A 100 11.19 42.44 8.81
CA PHE A 100 11.41 41.49 7.73
C PHE A 100 12.89 41.46 7.39
N GLY A 101 13.54 40.32 7.63
CA GLY A 101 14.95 40.11 7.34
C GLY A 101 15.16 39.21 6.12
N ILE A 102 16.11 39.60 5.26
CA ILE A 102 16.61 38.78 4.16
C ILE A 102 18.05 38.38 4.46
N HIS A 103 18.35 37.11 4.23
CA HIS A 103 19.64 36.49 4.50
C HIS A 103 20.11 35.77 3.26
N VAL A 104 21.34 36.06 2.83
CA VAL A 104 21.92 35.49 1.61
C VAL A 104 23.30 34.98 1.92
N GLN A 105 23.61 33.76 1.51
CA GLN A 105 24.94 33.21 1.70
C GLN A 105 25.38 32.33 0.53
N LYS A 106 26.67 32.41 0.22
CA LYS A 106 27.33 31.66 -0.85
C LYS A 106 28.46 30.81 -0.28
N LYS A 107 28.40 29.52 -0.55
CA LYS A 107 29.48 28.56 -0.33
C LYS A 107 30.51 28.74 -1.44
N PHE A 108 31.75 29.03 -1.07
CA PHE A 108 32.83 29.33 -2.02
C PHE A 108 33.63 28.09 -2.39
N PHE A 109 34.00 27.28 -1.40
CA PHE A 109 34.76 26.06 -1.64
C PHE A 109 34.43 24.98 -0.62
N ILE A 110 34.65 23.75 -1.07
CA ILE A 110 34.63 22.53 -0.27
C ILE A 110 35.95 21.83 -0.56
N TYR A 111 36.68 21.48 0.49
CA TYR A 111 37.88 20.67 0.41
C TYR A 111 37.84 19.58 1.48
N ASN A 112 37.77 18.33 1.04
CA ASN A 112 37.51 17.17 1.91
C ASN A 112 36.25 17.40 2.77
N ASN A 113 36.45 17.50 4.08
CA ASN A 113 35.40 17.66 5.07
C ASN A 113 35.25 19.12 5.54
N VAL A 114 35.94 20.06 4.89
CA VAL A 114 35.93 21.47 5.25
C VAL A 114 35.22 22.28 4.18
N SER A 115 34.36 23.20 4.58
CA SER A 115 33.71 24.14 3.66
C SER A 115 33.79 25.57 4.18
N PHE A 116 33.87 26.52 3.26
CA PHE A 116 33.82 27.94 3.55
C PHE A 116 32.62 28.60 2.87
N THR A 117 31.85 29.33 3.67
CA THR A 117 30.70 30.12 3.21
C THR A 117 30.91 31.55 3.68
N ALA A 118 30.62 32.51 2.80
CA ALA A 118 30.47 33.90 3.19
C ALA A 118 29.12 34.42 2.73
N GLY A 119 28.61 35.43 3.42
CA GLY A 119 27.28 35.93 3.15
C GLY A 119 26.99 37.24 3.84
N VAL A 120 25.76 37.68 3.61
CA VAL A 120 25.17 38.85 4.22
C VAL A 120 23.89 38.42 4.92
N HIS A 121 23.83 38.60 6.22
CA HIS A 121 22.62 38.44 7.00
C HIS A 121 22.05 39.81 7.36
N ASP A 122 20.79 39.80 7.78
CA ASP A 122 20.14 40.95 8.39
C ASP A 122 19.94 42.16 7.45
N PHE A 123 19.56 41.93 6.19
CA PHE A 123 18.92 42.98 5.39
C PHE A 123 17.49 43.20 5.90
N VAL A 124 17.34 44.11 6.87
CA VAL A 124 16.09 44.23 7.63
C VAL A 124 15.29 45.46 7.26
N PHE A 125 14.04 45.20 6.92
CA PHE A 125 12.99 46.19 6.76
C PHE A 125 12.18 46.28 8.04
N GLN A 126 12.07 47.49 8.56
CA GLN A 126 11.37 47.77 9.80
C GLN A 126 10.09 48.56 9.49
N GLN A 127 8.96 48.14 10.07
CA GLN A 127 7.72 48.89 9.97
C GLN A 127 7.81 50.16 10.84
N GLY A 128 7.95 51.33 10.22
CA GLY A 128 7.85 52.62 10.89
C GLY A 128 6.41 53.10 11.08
N ASN A 129 6.23 54.35 11.52
CA ASN A 129 4.92 54.93 11.82
C ASN A 129 3.98 55.03 10.59
N SER A 130 4.46 54.89 9.35
CA SER A 130 3.62 54.86 8.13
C SER A 130 4.27 54.25 6.87
N LYS A 131 5.54 53.84 6.91
CA LYS A 131 6.29 53.28 5.77
C LYS A 131 7.25 52.18 6.25
N MET A 132 7.60 51.28 5.34
CA MET A 132 8.59 50.22 5.59
C MET A 132 9.97 50.73 5.16
N ASP A 133 10.87 50.91 6.14
CA ASP A 133 12.20 51.50 5.92
C ASP A 133 13.29 50.44 6.08
N LEU A 134 14.34 50.52 5.27
CA LEU A 134 15.50 49.63 5.35
C LEU A 134 16.46 50.11 6.46
N ASP A 135 16.74 49.27 7.45
CA ASP A 135 17.74 49.56 8.48
C ASP A 135 19.14 49.11 8.04
N THR A 136 19.85 49.98 7.33
CA THR A 136 21.21 49.73 6.84
C THR A 136 22.24 49.45 7.94
N LYS A 137 21.95 49.78 9.21
CA LYS A 137 22.86 49.55 10.33
C LYS A 137 22.85 48.10 10.82
N THR A 138 21.88 47.31 10.38
CA THR A 138 21.73 45.90 10.77
C THR A 138 22.44 44.93 9.84
N ILE A 139 22.84 45.38 8.65
CA ILE A 139 23.53 44.56 7.65
C ILE A 139 24.80 43.94 8.26
N SER A 140 24.88 42.61 8.22
CA SER A 140 25.98 41.84 8.80
C SER A 140 26.67 41.00 7.74
N LEU A 141 27.93 41.32 7.43
CA LEU A 141 28.78 40.44 6.62
C LEU A 141 29.37 39.36 7.51
N PHE A 142 29.49 38.14 7.00
CA PHE A 142 30.15 37.06 7.73
C PHE A 142 30.92 36.12 6.81
N GLY A 143 31.91 35.47 7.39
CA GLY A 143 32.58 34.29 6.84
C GLY A 143 32.54 33.17 7.88
N VAL A 144 32.24 31.94 7.45
CA VAL A 144 32.20 30.76 8.32
C VAL A 144 32.88 29.59 7.63
N ILE A 145 33.79 28.97 8.38
CA ILE A 145 34.42 27.70 8.06
C ILE A 145 33.68 26.62 8.85
N SER A 146 33.29 25.53 8.20
CA SER A 146 32.79 24.35 8.88
C SER A 146 33.65 23.13 8.59
N ASN A 147 33.73 22.23 9.56
CA ASN A 147 34.29 20.89 9.40
C ASN A 147 33.21 19.87 9.76
N GLU A 148 32.95 18.92 8.87
CA GLU A 148 31.87 17.95 9.00
C GLU A 148 32.44 16.52 9.00
N LYS A 149 32.32 15.84 10.14
CA LYS A 149 32.73 14.44 10.30
C LYS A 149 31.51 13.56 10.52
N VAL A 150 31.33 12.59 9.63
CA VAL A 150 30.25 11.60 9.72
C VAL A 150 30.88 10.27 10.13
N TYR A 151 30.36 9.69 11.20
CA TYR A 151 30.66 8.34 11.67
C TYR A 151 29.42 7.46 11.48
N GLU A 152 29.53 6.16 11.75
CA GLU A 152 28.45 5.18 11.48
C GLU A 152 27.13 5.49 12.23
N TYR A 153 27.25 6.05 13.45
CA TYR A 153 26.10 6.30 14.33
C TYR A 153 25.93 7.76 14.76
N TYR A 154 26.89 8.63 14.48
CA TYR A 154 26.86 10.03 14.89
C TYR A 154 27.52 10.93 13.85
N SER A 155 27.10 12.19 13.77
CA SER A 155 27.79 13.20 12.97
C SER A 155 28.16 14.39 13.84
N PHE A 156 29.33 14.94 13.60
CA PHE A 156 29.85 16.09 14.32
C PHE A 156 30.24 17.18 13.33
N ASN A 157 29.61 18.33 13.47
CA ASN A 157 29.86 19.50 12.64
C ASN A 157 30.36 20.62 13.54
N SER A 158 31.56 21.13 13.29
CA SER A 158 32.10 22.29 13.99
C SER A 158 32.14 23.51 13.07
N TYR A 159 31.86 24.68 13.62
CA TYR A 159 31.79 25.96 12.94
C TYR A 159 32.72 26.96 13.63
N ILE A 160 33.50 27.69 12.84
CA ILE A 160 34.28 28.84 13.30
C ILE A 160 34.12 29.93 12.25
N GLY A 161 33.81 31.15 12.68
CA GLY A 161 33.63 32.25 11.75
C GLY A 161 33.84 33.61 12.37
N PHE A 162 33.72 34.61 11.51
CA PHE A 162 33.85 36.02 11.86
C PHE A 162 32.77 36.83 11.16
N GLY A 163 32.41 37.97 11.74
CA GLY A 163 31.38 38.85 11.17
C GLY A 163 31.67 40.33 11.40
N THR A 164 30.87 41.18 10.77
CA THR A 164 30.94 42.65 10.94
C THR A 164 29.74 43.22 11.66
N GLY A 165 28.60 42.50 11.68
CA GLY A 165 27.35 42.98 12.25
C GLY A 165 27.09 42.47 13.67
N ALA A 166 26.00 42.95 14.27
CA ALA A 166 25.49 42.45 15.54
C ALA A 166 24.47 41.35 15.24
N PHE A 167 24.65 40.13 15.75
CA PHE A 167 23.59 39.12 15.64
C PHE A 167 22.31 39.44 16.43
N ALA A 168 22.30 40.55 17.19
CA ALA A 168 21.13 41.18 17.80
C ALA A 168 21.37 42.70 17.96
N LYS A 169 20.39 43.52 17.54
CA LYS A 169 20.33 44.95 17.88
C LYS A 169 19.57 45.12 19.20
N VAL A 170 20.11 45.94 20.10
CA VAL A 170 19.49 46.19 21.40
C VAL A 170 18.97 47.62 21.49
N TYR A 171 17.69 47.71 21.83
CA TYR A 171 16.99 48.94 22.15
C TYR A 171 16.93 49.04 23.68
N THR A 172 18.01 49.54 24.31
CA THR A 172 18.00 49.94 25.72
C THR A 172 17.83 51.44 25.85
N ASP A 173 17.10 51.86 26.89
CA ASP A 173 16.58 53.22 27.10
C ASP A 173 17.64 54.29 27.43
N THR A 174 18.94 53.98 27.41
CA THR A 174 19.96 54.99 27.80
C THR A 174 21.31 54.92 27.08
N THR A 175 21.66 53.87 26.32
CA THR A 175 22.86 53.90 25.46
C THR A 175 22.76 52.90 24.32
N LYS A 176 22.91 53.37 23.07
CA LYS A 176 23.00 52.52 21.87
C LYS A 176 24.37 51.80 21.84
N LYS A 177 24.58 50.78 22.68
CA LYS A 177 25.76 49.91 22.55
C LYS A 177 25.53 48.96 21.36
N LYS A 178 26.36 49.12 20.33
CA LYS A 178 26.48 48.14 19.24
C LYS A 178 27.22 46.92 19.78
N SER A 179 26.58 45.76 19.81
CA SER A 179 27.35 44.51 19.82
C SER A 179 28.00 44.36 18.46
N ARG A 180 29.28 44.00 18.44
CA ARG A 180 29.96 43.57 17.23
C ARG A 180 30.13 42.08 17.38
N THR A 181 29.50 41.29 16.52
CA THR A 181 29.93 39.91 16.33
C THR A 181 31.34 39.99 15.77
N GLY A 182 32.33 39.70 16.60
CA GLY A 182 33.72 39.55 16.15
C GLY A 182 33.91 38.14 15.63
N ILE A 183 34.24 37.24 16.55
CA ILE A 183 34.49 35.83 16.30
C ILE A 183 33.34 35.03 16.92
N PHE A 184 32.87 34.04 16.19
CA PHE A 184 31.88 33.08 16.69
C PHE A 184 32.34 31.66 16.42
N ALA A 185 31.88 30.72 17.24
CA ALA A 185 32.18 29.32 17.10
C ALA A 185 30.98 28.48 17.56
N GLY A 186 30.88 27.24 17.12
CA GLY A 186 29.87 26.34 17.62
C GLY A 186 30.03 24.94 17.09
N PHE A 187 29.23 24.02 17.62
CA PHE A 187 29.15 22.66 17.11
C PHE A 187 27.71 22.15 17.11
N LEU A 188 27.49 21.18 16.23
CA LEU A 188 26.29 20.36 16.14
C LEU A 188 26.72 18.90 16.21
N LEU A 189 26.25 18.20 17.24
CA LEU A 189 26.42 16.76 17.40
C LEU A 189 25.07 16.08 17.14
N ARG A 190 24.97 15.31 16.07
CA ARG A 190 23.83 14.41 15.85
C ARG A 190 24.13 13.07 16.48
N THR A 191 23.31 12.67 17.43
CA THR A 191 23.46 11.40 18.17
C THR A 191 22.67 10.26 17.53
N ALA A 192 22.95 9.03 17.95
CA ALA A 192 22.19 7.85 17.56
C ALA A 192 20.79 7.76 18.21
N ALA A 193 20.52 8.59 19.23
CA ALA A 193 19.22 8.62 19.87
C ALA A 193 18.16 9.06 18.85
N MET A 194 17.06 8.32 18.76
CA MET A 194 15.98 8.56 17.78
C MET A 194 16.48 8.56 16.33
N LYS A 195 17.48 7.72 15.99
CA LYS A 195 18.05 7.61 14.62
C LYS A 195 16.98 7.38 13.55
N GLU A 196 15.98 6.54 13.83
CA GLU A 196 14.85 6.28 12.92
C GLU A 196 14.00 7.52 12.61
N ARG A 197 14.04 8.54 13.47
CA ARG A 197 13.32 9.81 13.29
C ARG A 197 14.22 10.96 12.83
N GLY A 198 15.49 10.71 12.51
CA GLY A 198 16.43 11.74 12.04
C GLY A 198 17.52 12.14 13.04
N GLY A 199 17.57 11.51 14.22
CA GLY A 199 18.61 11.71 15.22
C GLY A 199 18.41 12.96 16.09
N LEU A 200 18.70 12.84 17.39
CA LEU A 200 18.71 13.96 18.32
C LEU A 200 19.94 14.84 18.05
N ASP A 201 19.72 16.12 17.76
CA ASP A 201 20.78 17.11 17.56
C ASP A 201 21.07 17.82 18.89
N ILE A 202 22.33 17.86 19.30
CA ILE A 202 22.84 18.65 20.44
C ILE A 202 23.68 19.80 19.86
N LEU A 203 23.38 21.01 20.31
CA LEU A 203 23.95 22.25 19.78
C LEU A 203 24.57 23.06 20.90
N ALA A 204 25.75 23.61 20.65
CA ALA A 204 26.30 24.67 21.46
C ALA A 204 27.03 25.68 20.56
N GLU A 205 26.88 26.96 20.86
CA GLU A 205 27.56 28.03 20.14
C GLU A 205 27.99 29.13 21.09
N TYR A 206 29.03 29.84 20.68
CA TYR A 206 29.41 31.14 21.15
C TYR A 206 29.21 32.13 20.00
N ASP A 207 28.31 33.09 20.17
CA ASP A 207 27.89 34.02 19.11
C ASP A 207 28.69 35.35 19.08
N GLY A 208 29.77 35.42 19.87
CA GLY A 208 30.56 36.63 20.10
C GLY A 208 30.13 37.41 21.35
N ASN A 209 28.97 37.12 21.93
CA ASN A 209 28.46 37.80 23.12
C ASN A 209 28.17 36.85 24.28
N GLY A 210 27.75 35.61 23.98
CA GLY A 210 27.39 34.64 24.99
C GLY A 210 27.37 33.22 24.47
N ILE A 211 27.18 32.28 25.39
CA ILE A 211 27.09 30.85 25.12
C ILE A 211 25.61 30.48 25.01
N ASN A 212 25.23 29.91 23.87
CA ASN A 212 23.88 29.40 23.63
C ASN A 212 23.94 27.88 23.47
N VAL A 213 23.02 27.17 24.09
CA VAL A 213 22.91 25.71 24.02
C VAL A 213 21.50 25.30 23.65
N ALA A 214 21.36 24.25 22.85
CA ALA A 214 20.05 23.76 22.47
C ALA A 214 20.05 22.28 22.10
N VAL A 215 18.88 21.70 22.11
CA VAL A 215 18.61 20.35 21.64
C VAL A 215 17.48 20.42 20.62
N ARG A 216 17.65 19.71 19.49
CA ARG A 216 16.57 19.50 18.53
C ARG A 216 16.11 18.07 18.61
N ILE A 217 14.89 17.90 19.12
CA ILE A 217 14.23 16.62 19.32
C ILE A 217 13.46 16.28 18.04
N PRO A 218 13.83 15.19 17.32
CA PRO A 218 13.06 14.76 16.15
C PRO A 218 11.71 14.19 16.58
N LEU A 219 10.62 14.87 16.23
CA LEU A 219 9.27 14.35 16.40
C LEU A 219 8.96 13.35 15.29
N SER A 220 9.39 13.66 14.06
CA SER A 220 9.46 12.77 12.88
C SER A 220 10.68 13.13 12.03
N THR A 221 10.81 12.54 10.83
CA THR A 221 11.83 12.92 9.84
C THR A 221 11.72 14.38 9.38
N ASP A 222 10.52 14.95 9.46
CA ASP A 222 10.17 16.23 8.84
C ASP A 222 9.88 17.31 9.89
N TYR A 223 9.54 16.92 11.12
CA TYR A 223 9.23 17.82 12.23
C TYR A 223 10.28 17.72 13.34
N LYS A 224 10.87 18.85 13.72
CA LYS A 224 11.79 18.91 14.87
C LYS A 224 11.31 19.93 15.89
N LEU A 225 11.37 19.56 17.16
CA LEU A 225 11.14 20.44 18.29
C LEU A 225 12.48 20.97 18.80
N ASN A 226 12.66 22.28 18.79
CA ASN A 226 13.85 22.96 19.27
C ASN A 226 13.59 23.49 20.68
N ILE A 227 14.46 23.12 21.61
CA ILE A 227 14.46 23.64 22.99
C ILE A 227 15.87 24.08 23.32
N GLY A 228 16.04 25.26 23.89
CA GLY A 228 17.37 25.76 24.21
C GLY A 228 17.39 26.89 25.21
N ILE A 229 18.60 27.31 25.54
CA ILE A 229 18.91 28.42 26.42
C ILE A 229 19.93 29.31 25.71
N THR A 230 19.65 30.61 25.65
CA THR A 230 20.59 31.63 25.20
C THR A 230 21.23 32.32 26.40
N HIS A 231 22.46 32.82 26.24
CA HIS A 231 23.26 33.42 27.32
C HIS A 231 23.28 32.57 28.59
N LEU A 232 23.62 31.28 28.43
CA LEU A 232 23.67 30.30 29.51
C LEU A 232 24.53 30.76 30.69
N GLU A 233 25.60 31.52 30.41
CA GLU A 233 26.48 32.11 31.41
C GLU A 233 25.76 33.08 32.36
N ASN A 234 24.67 33.70 31.92
CA ASN A 234 23.88 34.65 32.69
C ASN A 234 22.56 34.04 33.19
N LEU A 235 22.38 32.71 33.12
CA LEU A 235 21.16 32.03 33.55
C LEU A 235 20.69 32.39 34.99
N PRO A 236 21.57 32.65 35.98
CA PRO A 236 21.14 33.13 37.29
C PRO A 236 20.40 34.47 37.28
N GLU A 237 20.60 35.31 36.25
CA GLU A 237 19.88 36.57 36.05
C GLU A 237 18.51 36.37 35.36
N PHE A 238 18.05 35.13 35.18
CA PHE A 238 16.76 34.85 34.55
C PHE A 238 15.62 35.35 35.45
N GLY A 239 14.85 36.32 34.96
CA GLY A 239 13.81 37.01 35.73
C GLY A 239 14.10 38.49 35.96
N GLU A 240 15.36 38.92 35.80
CA GLU A 240 15.75 40.33 35.88
C GLU A 240 15.18 41.15 34.71
N LYS A 241 15.24 42.48 34.83
CA LYS A 241 14.93 43.37 33.70
C LYS A 241 15.86 43.05 32.54
N TYR A 242 15.29 42.83 31.36
CA TYR A 242 16.04 42.46 30.16
C TYR A 242 17.20 43.43 29.87
N LYS A 243 18.36 42.85 29.61
CA LYS A 243 19.61 43.46 29.18
C LYS A 243 20.05 42.77 27.89
N TYR A 244 21.07 43.34 27.25
CA TYR A 244 21.63 42.83 25.99
C TYR A 244 21.98 41.33 26.04
N ASN A 245 22.50 40.86 27.17
CA ASN A 245 23.01 39.52 27.42
C ASN A 245 22.08 38.73 28.36
N SER A 246 20.82 39.12 28.48
CA SER A 246 19.88 38.41 29.34
C SER A 246 19.68 36.97 28.86
N PRO A 247 19.63 36.00 29.79
CA PRO A 247 19.32 34.63 29.44
C PRO A 247 17.91 34.52 28.85
N GLY A 248 17.77 33.65 27.85
CA GLY A 248 16.50 33.38 27.19
C GLY A 248 16.24 31.89 27.08
N ILE A 249 14.99 31.48 27.26
CA ILE A 249 14.54 30.11 26.97
C ILE A 249 13.94 30.09 25.57
N ILE A 250 14.40 29.14 24.76
CA ILE A 250 14.00 28.98 23.37
C ILE A 250 12.99 27.85 23.23
N PHE A 251 11.93 28.11 22.47
CA PHE A 251 11.04 27.09 21.97
C PHE A 251 10.78 27.30 20.48
N GLY A 252 11.01 26.27 19.66
CA GLY A 252 10.75 26.37 18.24
C GLY A 252 10.30 25.06 17.62
N VAL A 253 9.64 25.14 16.47
CA VAL A 253 9.26 23.98 15.67
C VAL A 253 9.73 24.21 14.25
N ASP A 254 10.51 23.25 13.75
CA ASP A 254 11.01 23.23 12.39
C ASP A 254 10.20 22.24 11.55
N PHE A 255 9.89 22.67 10.33
CA PHE A 255 9.26 21.91 9.27
C PHE A 255 10.25 21.81 8.12
N VAL A 256 10.62 20.58 7.75
CA VAL A 256 11.62 20.30 6.72
C VAL A 256 10.96 19.59 5.55
N VAL A 257 11.13 20.10 4.33
CA VAL A 257 10.64 19.42 3.12
C VAL A 257 11.81 18.75 2.41
N PRO A 258 11.89 17.41 2.36
CA PRO A 258 13.06 16.70 1.86
C PRO A 258 13.34 16.94 0.37
N ARG A 259 14.63 17.03 0.03
CA ARG A 259 15.17 17.13 -1.33
C ARG A 259 15.30 15.72 -1.86
N MET A 260 14.55 15.45 -2.91
CA MET A 260 14.64 14.19 -3.63
C MET A 260 15.90 14.20 -4.50
N SER A 261 16.84 13.30 -4.25
CA SER A 261 18.04 13.20 -5.09
C SER A 261 17.79 12.24 -6.27
N LYS A 262 18.14 12.66 -7.49
CA LYS A 262 18.29 11.74 -8.63
C LYS A 262 19.45 10.76 -8.46
N SER A 263 20.38 11.01 -7.51
CA SER A 263 21.59 10.21 -7.28
C SER A 263 21.46 9.15 -6.19
N GLU A 264 20.34 9.10 -5.45
CA GLU A 264 20.12 8.12 -4.37
C GLU A 264 19.18 6.99 -4.80
N ILE A 265 19.22 6.57 -6.06
CA ILE A 265 18.74 5.22 -6.35
C ILE A 265 19.70 4.24 -5.65
N ARG A 266 19.34 3.78 -4.45
CA ARG A 266 20.07 2.73 -3.74
C ARG A 266 20.22 1.54 -4.69
N THR A 267 21.40 0.93 -4.75
CA THR A 267 21.57 -0.34 -5.49
C THR A 267 21.47 -1.47 -4.48
N ARG A 268 20.61 -2.46 -4.73
CA ARG A 268 20.55 -3.67 -3.92
C ARG A 268 21.57 -4.66 -4.49
N VAL A 269 22.50 -5.13 -3.65
CA VAL A 269 23.34 -6.29 -4.00
C VAL A 269 22.47 -7.52 -3.85
N VAL A 270 22.10 -8.13 -4.98
CA VAL A 270 21.40 -9.42 -4.98
C VAL A 270 22.46 -10.50 -5.15
N LYS A 271 22.51 -11.47 -4.23
CA LYS A 271 23.38 -12.64 -4.40
C LYS A 271 22.84 -13.47 -5.58
N GLY A 272 23.55 -13.42 -6.71
CA GLY A 272 23.39 -14.37 -7.81
C GLY A 272 24.13 -15.67 -7.50
N ALA A 273 24.20 -16.57 -8.48
CA ALA A 273 24.95 -17.83 -8.41
C ALA A 273 26.34 -17.64 -7.76
N PRO A 274 26.87 -18.64 -7.04
CA PRO A 274 28.04 -18.48 -6.18
C PRO A 274 29.24 -17.92 -6.98
N GLY A 275 29.52 -16.63 -6.79
CA GLY A 275 30.58 -15.90 -7.49
C GLY A 275 30.15 -14.58 -8.15
N GLU A 276 28.86 -14.33 -8.41
CA GLU A 276 28.41 -13.08 -9.07
C GLU A 276 27.56 -12.19 -8.15
N GLU A 277 28.12 -11.04 -7.74
CA GLU A 277 27.38 -9.92 -7.16
C GLU A 277 26.78 -9.07 -8.26
N VAL A 278 25.46 -9.15 -8.46
CA VAL A 278 24.76 -8.29 -9.42
C VAL A 278 24.27 -7.04 -8.69
N ARG A 279 24.80 -5.87 -9.05
CA ARG A 279 24.35 -4.56 -8.55
C ARG A 279 23.18 -4.08 -9.40
N LYS A 280 21.96 -4.06 -8.85
CA LYS A 280 20.78 -3.50 -9.53
C LYS A 280 20.35 -2.20 -8.86
N ALA A 281 20.22 -1.14 -9.64
CA ALA A 281 19.66 0.14 -9.19
C ALA A 281 18.18 -0.08 -8.80
N LEU A 282 17.77 0.32 -7.59
CA LEU A 282 16.36 0.28 -7.18
C LEU A 282 15.52 1.06 -8.20
N SER A 283 14.31 0.60 -8.50
CA SER A 283 13.43 1.46 -9.28
C SER A 283 13.08 2.73 -8.46
N ILE A 284 12.77 3.83 -9.14
CA ILE A 284 12.36 5.08 -8.50
C ILE A 284 11.17 4.82 -7.54
N GLU A 285 10.25 3.93 -7.91
CA GLU A 285 9.11 3.48 -7.08
C GLU A 285 9.54 2.73 -5.81
N GLU A 286 10.57 1.88 -5.87
CA GLU A 286 11.08 1.14 -4.71
C GLU A 286 11.84 2.05 -3.72
N TYR A 287 12.50 3.12 -4.19
CA TYR A 287 13.17 4.10 -3.31
C TYR A 287 12.16 4.99 -2.56
N TYR A 288 11.03 5.36 -3.18
CA TYR A 288 9.98 6.11 -2.52
C TYR A 288 9.39 5.36 -1.32
N ALA A 289 9.16 4.06 -1.46
CA ALA A 289 8.62 3.22 -0.39
C ALA A 289 9.49 3.22 0.88
N GLU A 290 10.81 3.42 0.76
CA GLU A 290 11.73 3.38 1.91
C GLU A 290 11.74 4.69 2.71
N LYS A 291 11.53 5.85 2.05
CA LYS A 291 11.65 7.20 2.63
C LYS A 291 10.31 7.91 2.88
N LEU A 292 9.20 7.29 2.49
CA LEU A 292 7.86 7.81 2.73
C LEU A 292 7.50 7.83 4.23
N ASP A 293 6.91 8.96 4.63
CA ASP A 293 6.37 9.27 5.96
C ASP A 293 5.54 8.11 6.51
N SER A 294 5.53 7.91 7.84
CA SER A 294 4.80 6.81 8.50
C SER A 294 3.32 6.76 8.11
N THR A 295 2.72 7.92 7.84
CA THR A 295 1.34 8.09 7.38
C THR A 295 1.14 7.58 5.95
N ILE A 296 2.11 7.82 5.06
CA ILE A 296 2.04 7.36 3.67
C ILE A 296 2.52 5.91 3.56
N LYS A 297 3.52 5.47 4.34
CA LYS A 297 3.85 4.04 4.50
C LYS A 297 2.68 3.23 5.04
N ALA A 298 1.92 3.78 6.00
CA ALA A 298 0.69 3.16 6.46
C ALA A 298 -0.34 3.07 5.32
N ALA A 299 -0.53 4.15 4.56
CA ALA A 299 -1.42 4.14 3.40
C ALA A 299 -0.97 3.17 2.29
N ASP A 300 0.33 3.10 1.99
CA ASP A 300 0.91 2.18 1.01
C ASP A 300 0.81 0.73 1.49
N LEU A 301 0.99 0.47 2.79
CA LEU A 301 0.76 -0.84 3.38
C LEU A 301 -0.73 -1.23 3.29
N GLU A 302 -1.64 -0.27 3.51
CA GLU A 302 -3.09 -0.46 3.33
C GLU A 302 -3.41 -0.78 1.86
N ILE A 303 -2.85 -0.02 0.91
CA ILE A 303 -3.03 -0.21 -0.53
C ILE A 303 -2.41 -1.55 -0.99
N ALA A 304 -1.24 -1.93 -0.47
CA ALA A 304 -0.59 -3.20 -0.76
C ALA A 304 -1.43 -4.38 -0.25
N ARG A 305 -1.96 -4.28 0.99
CA ARG A 305 -2.91 -5.26 1.55
C ARG A 305 -4.19 -5.36 0.73
N LEU A 306 -4.73 -4.23 0.30
CA LEU A 306 -5.90 -4.20 -0.59
C LEU A 306 -5.59 -4.83 -1.94
N ARG A 307 -4.41 -4.56 -2.53
CA ARG A 307 -3.96 -5.14 -3.79
C ARG A 307 -3.75 -6.65 -3.69
N ASP A 308 -3.15 -7.13 -2.61
CA ASP A 308 -2.97 -8.56 -2.36
C ASP A 308 -4.32 -9.26 -2.12
N SER A 309 -5.23 -8.60 -1.40
CA SER A 309 -6.60 -9.08 -1.23
C SER A 309 -7.34 -9.16 -2.57
N LEU A 310 -7.20 -8.14 -3.43
CA LEU A 310 -7.74 -8.12 -4.79
C LEU A 310 -7.17 -9.27 -5.65
N ARG A 311 -5.86 -9.53 -5.60
CA ARG A 311 -5.25 -10.67 -6.30
C ARG A 311 -5.78 -12.01 -5.79
N LEU A 312 -6.02 -12.12 -4.48
CA LEU A 312 -6.59 -13.33 -3.89
C LEU A 312 -8.04 -13.54 -4.37
N TYR A 313 -8.83 -12.46 -4.44
CA TYR A 313 -10.17 -12.50 -5.04
C TYR A 313 -10.13 -12.81 -6.54
N GLU A 314 -9.21 -12.26 -7.32
CA GLU A 314 -9.05 -12.61 -8.73
C GLU A 314 -8.73 -14.10 -8.92
N ASN A 315 -7.84 -14.65 -8.09
CA ASN A 315 -7.52 -16.07 -8.12
C ASN A 315 -8.73 -16.94 -7.72
N GLN A 316 -9.51 -16.53 -6.72
CA GLN A 316 -10.77 -17.19 -6.37
C GLN A 316 -11.79 -17.13 -7.51
N ILE A 317 -11.93 -15.99 -8.17
CA ILE A 317 -12.80 -15.83 -9.34
C ILE A 317 -12.34 -16.75 -10.47
N LYS A 318 -11.04 -16.84 -10.77
CA LYS A 318 -10.50 -17.76 -11.78
C LYS A 318 -10.75 -19.23 -11.42
N PHE A 319 -10.56 -19.59 -10.15
CA PHE A 319 -10.84 -20.94 -9.65
C PHE A 319 -12.33 -21.29 -9.80
N LEU A 320 -13.23 -20.41 -9.35
CA LEU A 320 -14.68 -20.56 -9.51
C LEU A 320 -15.09 -20.62 -10.98
N THR A 321 -14.51 -19.79 -11.84
CA THR A 321 -14.76 -19.82 -13.29
C THR A 321 -14.36 -21.17 -13.90
N SER A 322 -13.23 -21.73 -13.46
CA SER A 322 -12.79 -23.06 -13.90
C SER A 322 -13.75 -24.16 -13.42
N GLN A 323 -14.23 -24.08 -12.17
CA GLN A 323 -15.25 -25.00 -11.65
C GLN A 323 -16.57 -24.91 -12.42
N VAL A 324 -17.05 -23.70 -12.72
CA VAL A 324 -18.27 -23.50 -13.50
C VAL A 324 -18.11 -24.07 -14.91
N THR A 325 -16.94 -23.90 -15.52
CA THR A 325 -16.65 -24.45 -16.86
C THR A 325 -16.64 -25.98 -16.83
N TYR A 326 -16.01 -26.59 -15.83
CA TYR A 326 -16.04 -28.04 -15.60
C TYR A 326 -17.47 -28.57 -15.41
N LEU A 327 -18.27 -27.89 -14.57
CA LEU A 327 -19.67 -28.26 -14.35
C LEU A 327 -20.51 -28.13 -15.62
N ARG A 328 -20.31 -27.08 -16.43
CA ARG A 328 -20.98 -26.92 -17.72
C ARG A 328 -20.63 -28.04 -18.69
N GLN A 329 -19.35 -28.43 -18.78
CA GLN A 329 -18.94 -29.57 -19.60
C GLN A 329 -19.64 -30.86 -19.14
N LYS A 330 -19.70 -31.08 -17.83
CA LYS A 330 -20.39 -32.24 -17.26
C LYS A 330 -21.88 -32.23 -17.60
N VAL A 331 -22.55 -31.08 -17.50
CA VAL A 331 -23.95 -30.93 -17.92
C VAL A 331 -24.12 -31.28 -19.40
N GLY A 332 -23.27 -30.77 -20.29
CA GLY A 332 -23.33 -31.09 -21.72
C GLY A 332 -23.19 -32.60 -22.01
N VAL A 333 -22.24 -33.28 -21.34
CA VAL A 333 -22.09 -34.74 -21.48
C VAL A 333 -23.33 -35.49 -20.98
N LEU A 334 -23.95 -35.05 -19.88
CA LEU A 334 -25.19 -35.65 -19.39
C LEU A 334 -26.36 -35.40 -20.36
N GLU A 335 -26.49 -34.20 -20.91
CA GLU A 335 -27.53 -33.87 -21.90
C GLU A 335 -27.42 -34.74 -23.15
N ASP A 336 -26.20 -34.90 -23.69
CA ASP A 336 -25.94 -35.76 -24.85
C ASP A 336 -26.25 -37.24 -24.56
N SER A 337 -25.89 -37.72 -23.37
CA SER A 337 -26.22 -39.09 -22.93
C SER A 337 -27.73 -39.31 -22.84
N VAL A 338 -28.46 -38.38 -22.20
CA VAL A 338 -29.92 -38.45 -22.10
C VAL A 338 -30.58 -38.39 -23.47
N ARG A 339 -30.09 -37.53 -24.37
CA ARG A 339 -30.59 -37.43 -25.74
C ARG A 339 -30.37 -38.73 -26.51
N THR A 340 -29.21 -39.36 -26.35
CA THR A 340 -28.86 -40.64 -26.97
C THR A 340 -29.80 -41.75 -26.51
N ILE A 341 -30.05 -41.86 -25.19
CA ILE A 341 -30.99 -42.83 -24.62
C ILE A 341 -32.41 -42.59 -25.16
N LYS A 342 -32.84 -41.34 -25.22
CA LYS A 342 -34.18 -40.97 -25.73
C LYS A 342 -34.34 -41.35 -27.21
N LEU A 343 -33.33 -41.07 -28.04
CA LEU A 343 -33.33 -41.44 -29.46
C LEU A 343 -33.32 -42.97 -29.65
N ALA A 344 -32.50 -43.69 -28.88
CA ALA A 344 -32.47 -45.15 -28.91
C ALA A 344 -33.84 -45.73 -28.53
N LYS A 345 -34.51 -45.17 -27.52
CA LYS A 345 -35.87 -45.56 -27.14
C LYS A 345 -36.88 -45.33 -28.26
N TYR A 346 -36.89 -44.16 -28.90
CA TYR A 346 -37.81 -43.89 -30.02
C TYR A 346 -37.56 -44.80 -31.23
N ALA A 347 -36.29 -45.08 -31.55
CA ALA A 347 -35.93 -46.01 -32.62
C ALA A 347 -36.45 -47.42 -32.31
N LEU A 348 -36.30 -47.88 -31.07
CA LEU A 348 -36.82 -49.18 -30.63
C LEU A 348 -38.36 -49.23 -30.68
N GLU A 349 -39.05 -48.21 -30.19
CA GLU A 349 -40.51 -48.11 -30.24
C GLU A 349 -41.02 -48.14 -31.70
N ARG A 350 -40.37 -47.38 -32.59
CA ARG A 350 -40.68 -47.39 -34.02
C ARG A 350 -40.48 -48.78 -34.63
N ASN A 351 -39.34 -49.41 -34.39
CA ASN A 351 -39.06 -50.75 -34.89
C ASN A 351 -40.06 -51.77 -34.36
N THR A 352 -40.44 -51.66 -33.09
CA THR A 352 -41.46 -52.52 -32.46
C THR A 352 -42.83 -52.33 -33.11
N ASN A 353 -43.25 -51.09 -33.40
CA ASN A 353 -44.50 -50.82 -34.11
C ASN A 353 -44.51 -51.40 -35.53
N ILE A 354 -43.39 -51.33 -36.24
CA ILE A 354 -43.25 -51.93 -37.58
C ILE A 354 -43.26 -53.47 -37.48
N ALA A 355 -42.55 -54.04 -36.50
CA ALA A 355 -42.55 -55.48 -36.23
C ALA A 355 -43.97 -55.99 -35.93
N LEU A 356 -44.73 -55.28 -35.09
CA LEU A 356 -46.13 -55.63 -34.80
C LEU A 356 -47.01 -55.61 -36.06
N ARG A 357 -46.80 -54.67 -36.98
CA ARG A 357 -47.51 -54.65 -38.28
C ARG A 357 -47.19 -55.88 -39.13
N HIS A 358 -45.93 -56.30 -39.17
CA HIS A 358 -45.54 -57.55 -39.83
C HIS A 358 -46.19 -58.77 -39.16
N LEU A 359 -46.26 -58.81 -37.82
CA LEU A 359 -46.97 -59.89 -37.11
C LEU A 359 -48.47 -59.93 -37.39
N SER A 360 -49.12 -58.77 -37.54
CA SER A 360 -50.52 -58.69 -37.98
C SER A 360 -50.71 -59.23 -39.40
N ARG A 361 -49.78 -58.94 -40.32
CA ARG A 361 -49.81 -59.48 -41.70
C ARG A 361 -49.56 -60.98 -41.73
N SER A 362 -48.58 -61.46 -40.97
CA SER A 362 -48.31 -62.89 -40.81
C SER A 362 -49.56 -63.65 -40.35
N LEU A 363 -50.28 -63.10 -39.36
CA LEU A 363 -51.51 -63.70 -38.87
C LEU A 363 -52.57 -63.82 -39.96
N LYS A 364 -52.70 -62.80 -40.82
CA LYS A 364 -53.61 -62.84 -41.96
C LYS A 364 -53.24 -63.97 -42.93
N PHE A 365 -51.97 -64.05 -43.36
CA PHE A 365 -51.51 -65.11 -44.26
C PHE A 365 -51.67 -66.51 -43.64
N PHE A 366 -51.43 -66.64 -42.34
CA PHE A 366 -51.64 -67.89 -41.61
C PHE A 366 -53.09 -68.39 -41.69
N TYR A 367 -54.07 -67.48 -41.57
CA TYR A 367 -55.49 -67.84 -41.72
C TYR A 367 -55.91 -68.08 -43.18
N GLU A 368 -55.22 -67.46 -44.14
CA GLU A 368 -55.40 -67.72 -45.58
C GLU A 368 -54.74 -69.03 -46.04
N GLY A 369 -53.96 -69.69 -45.16
CA GLY A 369 -53.26 -70.95 -45.45
C GLY A 369 -51.88 -70.78 -46.11
N ASP A 370 -51.44 -69.55 -46.36
CA ASP A 370 -50.10 -69.25 -46.88
C ASP A 370 -49.08 -69.20 -45.74
N TYR A 371 -48.60 -70.39 -45.34
CA TYR A 371 -47.63 -70.53 -44.25
C TYR A 371 -46.23 -70.02 -44.61
N ILE A 372 -45.85 -70.00 -45.89
CA ILE A 372 -44.55 -69.50 -46.34
C ILE A 372 -44.54 -67.97 -46.28
N GLY A 373 -45.60 -67.32 -46.77
CA GLY A 373 -45.80 -65.88 -46.62
C GLY A 373 -45.89 -65.46 -45.15
N ALA A 374 -46.57 -66.25 -44.32
CA ALA A 374 -46.66 -66.01 -42.88
C ALA A 374 -45.30 -66.08 -42.17
N LEU A 375 -44.41 -67.03 -42.53
CA LEU A 375 -43.06 -67.13 -41.99
C LEU A 375 -42.20 -65.93 -42.37
N LYS A 376 -42.25 -65.50 -43.63
CA LYS A 376 -41.48 -64.35 -44.11
C LYS A 376 -41.79 -63.06 -43.34
N GLU A 377 -43.07 -62.82 -43.08
CA GLU A 377 -43.50 -61.66 -42.28
C GLU A 377 -43.07 -61.80 -40.80
N VAL A 378 -43.06 -63.01 -40.23
CA VAL A 378 -42.53 -63.22 -38.86
C VAL A 378 -41.03 -63.01 -38.80
N GLU A 379 -40.28 -63.46 -39.80
CA GLU A 379 -38.84 -63.26 -39.88
C GLU A 379 -38.50 -61.77 -39.96
N ALA A 380 -39.22 -61.00 -40.79
CA ALA A 380 -39.08 -59.54 -40.83
C ALA A 380 -39.39 -58.88 -39.47
N ALA A 381 -40.39 -59.37 -38.72
CA ALA A 381 -40.68 -58.87 -37.38
C ALA A 381 -39.57 -59.19 -36.37
N ILE A 382 -38.97 -60.38 -36.44
CA ILE A 382 -37.85 -60.80 -35.59
C ILE A 382 -36.58 -59.99 -35.90
N GLU A 383 -36.30 -59.73 -37.18
CA GLU A 383 -35.17 -58.88 -37.60
C GLU A 383 -35.28 -57.45 -37.04
N LEU A 384 -36.51 -56.90 -37.01
CA LEU A 384 -36.77 -55.56 -36.49
C LEU A 384 -36.78 -55.48 -34.96
N ASN A 385 -37.29 -56.52 -34.29
CA ASN A 385 -37.25 -56.63 -32.83
C ASN A 385 -37.04 -58.11 -32.39
N PRO A 386 -35.79 -58.51 -32.10
CA PRO A 386 -35.46 -59.89 -31.76
C PRO A 386 -35.92 -60.30 -30.35
N ASN A 387 -36.40 -59.36 -29.54
CA ASN A 387 -36.90 -59.60 -28.19
C ASN A 387 -38.43 -59.69 -28.11
N LEU A 388 -39.12 -59.71 -29.26
CA LEU A 388 -40.57 -59.76 -29.32
C LEU A 388 -41.08 -61.20 -29.16
N ALA A 389 -41.45 -61.60 -27.94
CA ALA A 389 -41.94 -62.95 -27.62
C ALA A 389 -43.09 -63.43 -28.53
N LEU A 390 -44.01 -62.53 -28.87
CA LEU A 390 -45.13 -62.77 -29.80
C LEU A 390 -44.67 -63.23 -31.20
N ALA A 391 -43.52 -62.74 -31.69
CA ALA A 391 -43.01 -63.15 -32.99
C ALA A 391 -42.57 -64.62 -32.99
N TYR A 392 -41.84 -65.05 -31.96
CA TYR A 392 -41.44 -66.45 -31.81
C TYR A 392 -42.64 -67.36 -31.53
N ALA A 393 -43.62 -66.91 -30.75
CA ALA A 393 -44.86 -67.66 -30.53
C ALA A 393 -45.61 -67.92 -31.85
N ARG A 394 -45.74 -66.89 -32.70
CA ARG A 394 -46.34 -67.01 -34.03
C ARG A 394 -45.54 -67.93 -34.95
N ARG A 395 -44.20 -67.82 -34.96
CA ARG A 395 -43.32 -68.73 -35.72
C ARG A 395 -43.54 -70.18 -35.32
N GLY A 396 -43.65 -70.45 -34.02
CA GLY A 396 -43.92 -71.78 -33.49
C GLY A 396 -45.25 -72.35 -33.99
N SER A 397 -46.31 -71.54 -33.97
CA SER A 397 -47.62 -71.93 -34.48
C SER A 397 -47.63 -72.19 -35.99
N ILE A 398 -46.87 -71.43 -36.77
CA ILE A 398 -46.74 -71.66 -38.22
C ILE A 398 -46.01 -72.98 -38.50
N TYR A 399 -44.88 -73.25 -37.83
CA TYR A 399 -44.17 -74.54 -37.97
C TYR A 399 -45.02 -75.74 -37.56
N TYR A 400 -45.83 -75.60 -36.50
CA TYR A 400 -46.76 -76.64 -36.10
C TYR A 400 -47.79 -76.97 -37.19
N LYS A 401 -48.32 -75.95 -37.88
CA LYS A 401 -49.23 -76.15 -39.03
C LYS A 401 -48.53 -76.77 -40.25
N LEU A 402 -47.24 -76.51 -40.42
CA LEU A 402 -46.40 -77.15 -41.43
C LEU A 402 -45.98 -78.59 -41.05
N GLY A 403 -46.36 -79.08 -39.86
CA GLY A 403 -46.01 -80.42 -39.37
C GLY A 403 -44.63 -80.54 -38.71
N ASP A 404 -43.88 -79.44 -38.61
CA ASP A 404 -42.55 -79.40 -37.99
C ASP A 404 -42.66 -79.11 -36.48
N ILE A 405 -43.00 -80.16 -35.72
CA ILE A 405 -43.27 -80.08 -34.27
C ILE A 405 -42.00 -79.70 -33.48
N GLU A 406 -40.82 -80.11 -33.95
CA GLU A 406 -39.55 -79.80 -33.28
C GLU A 406 -39.24 -78.31 -33.34
N ARG A 407 -39.31 -77.70 -34.53
CA ARG A 407 -39.11 -76.25 -34.67
C ARG A 407 -40.22 -75.45 -34.01
N ALA A 408 -41.45 -75.97 -33.99
CA ALA A 408 -42.56 -75.36 -33.26
C ALA A 408 -42.25 -75.25 -31.76
N THR A 409 -41.87 -76.37 -31.15
CA THR A 409 -41.53 -76.46 -29.72
C THR A 409 -40.35 -75.56 -29.36
N LEU A 410 -39.32 -75.49 -30.21
CA LEU A 410 -38.17 -74.62 -29.99
C LEU A 410 -38.56 -73.14 -29.95
N ASN A 411 -39.36 -72.68 -30.92
CA ASN A 411 -39.78 -71.28 -31.01
C ASN A 411 -40.74 -70.90 -29.87
N TRP A 412 -41.62 -71.80 -29.44
CA TRP A 412 -42.47 -71.58 -28.26
C TRP A 412 -41.67 -71.49 -26.96
N ASN A 413 -40.63 -72.30 -26.79
CA ASN A 413 -39.72 -72.15 -25.64
C ASN A 413 -38.93 -70.83 -25.68
N LEU A 414 -38.52 -70.37 -26.86
CA LEU A 414 -37.90 -69.04 -27.00
C LEU A 414 -38.86 -67.91 -26.65
N ALA A 415 -40.13 -68.02 -27.03
CA ALA A 415 -41.16 -67.06 -26.64
C ALA A 415 -41.31 -66.98 -25.11
N LEU A 416 -41.40 -68.12 -24.42
CA LEU A 416 -41.45 -68.16 -22.95
C LEU A 416 -40.16 -67.69 -22.26
N LYS A 417 -39.01 -67.79 -22.92
CA LYS A 417 -37.76 -67.24 -22.40
C LYS A 417 -37.78 -65.71 -22.43
N LEU A 418 -38.41 -65.11 -23.45
CA LEU A 418 -38.54 -63.67 -23.61
C LEU A 418 -39.70 -63.08 -22.79
N ASP A 419 -40.80 -63.82 -22.69
CA ASP A 419 -41.97 -63.50 -21.87
C ASP A 419 -42.42 -64.74 -21.10
N PRO A 420 -41.92 -64.94 -19.86
CA PRO A 420 -42.28 -66.09 -19.03
C PRO A 420 -43.78 -66.20 -18.75
N ASP A 421 -44.51 -65.10 -18.77
CA ASP A 421 -45.94 -65.03 -18.44
C ASP A 421 -46.84 -65.20 -19.67
N TYR A 422 -46.27 -65.59 -20.81
CA TYR A 422 -47.02 -65.92 -22.02
C TYR A 422 -47.84 -67.22 -21.86
N GLU A 423 -49.01 -67.09 -21.22
CA GLU A 423 -49.87 -68.19 -20.80
C GLU A 423 -50.33 -69.09 -21.95
N ASP A 424 -50.67 -68.53 -23.11
CA ASP A 424 -51.10 -69.30 -24.28
C ASP A 424 -50.00 -70.29 -24.73
N VAL A 425 -48.76 -69.81 -24.83
CA VAL A 425 -47.62 -70.64 -25.25
C VAL A 425 -47.32 -71.72 -24.21
N ARG A 426 -47.42 -71.37 -22.91
CA ARG A 426 -47.26 -72.31 -21.80
C ARG A 426 -48.31 -73.43 -21.88
N ASN A 427 -49.56 -73.09 -22.15
CA ASN A 427 -50.66 -74.04 -22.29
C ASN A 427 -50.47 -74.94 -23.51
N ILE A 428 -50.03 -74.40 -24.65
CA ILE A 428 -49.70 -75.18 -25.86
C ILE A 428 -48.60 -76.21 -25.56
N LEU A 429 -47.49 -75.78 -24.95
CA LEU A 429 -46.40 -76.69 -24.61
C LEU A 429 -46.79 -77.75 -23.59
N LYS A 430 -47.63 -77.39 -22.60
CA LYS A 430 -48.19 -78.33 -21.62
C LYS A 430 -49.07 -79.38 -22.28
N ALA A 431 -50.00 -78.95 -23.14
CA ALA A 431 -50.89 -79.84 -23.88
C ALA A 431 -50.12 -80.80 -24.80
N MET A 432 -49.10 -80.31 -25.52
CA MET A 432 -48.23 -81.16 -26.34
C MET A 432 -47.44 -82.18 -25.51
N ARG A 433 -46.91 -81.78 -24.35
CA ARG A 433 -46.21 -82.69 -23.44
C ARG A 433 -47.16 -83.78 -22.95
N GLU A 434 -48.39 -83.42 -22.56
CA GLU A 434 -49.41 -84.38 -22.13
C GLU A 434 -49.83 -85.34 -23.25
N TYR A 435 -50.00 -84.84 -24.49
CA TYR A 435 -50.29 -85.66 -25.66
C TYR A 435 -49.16 -86.64 -25.99
N ARG A 436 -47.89 -86.19 -25.94
CA ARG A 436 -46.71 -87.04 -26.11
C ARG A 436 -46.61 -88.11 -25.02
N LEU A 437 -46.95 -87.79 -23.77
CA LEU A 437 -46.94 -88.75 -22.67
C LEU A 437 -48.07 -89.78 -22.78
N ARG A 438 -49.25 -89.41 -23.30
CA ARG A 438 -50.35 -90.35 -23.56
C ARG A 438 -50.02 -91.32 -24.70
N SER A 439 -49.54 -90.82 -25.84
CA SER A 439 -49.13 -91.67 -26.97
C SER A 439 -48.02 -92.66 -26.60
N VAL A 440 -47.03 -92.25 -25.80
CA VAL A 440 -45.98 -93.16 -25.29
C VAL A 440 -46.54 -94.19 -24.28
N ARG A 441 -47.59 -93.85 -23.51
CA ARG A 441 -48.24 -94.79 -22.59
C ARG A 441 -49.12 -95.81 -23.30
N GLU A 442 -49.74 -95.44 -24.42
CA GLU A 442 -50.53 -96.36 -25.26
C GLU A 442 -49.61 -97.35 -25.99
N LEU A 443 -48.48 -96.89 -26.53
CA LEU A 443 -47.45 -97.74 -27.15
C LEU A 443 -46.72 -98.71 -26.19
N LYS A 444 -46.86 -98.52 -24.87
CA LYS A 444 -46.30 -99.42 -23.83
C LYS A 444 -47.33 -100.42 -23.29
N LYS A 445 -48.60 -100.34 -23.72
CA LYS A 445 -49.69 -101.24 -23.32
C LYS A 445 -49.98 -102.33 -24.36
N GLU A 446 -49.40 -102.22 -25.55
CA GLU A 446 -49.16 -103.34 -26.48
C GLU A 446 -47.82 -104.00 -26.13
#